data_AF-A0A0H5QRR6-F1
#
_entry.id   AF-A0A0H5QRR6-F1
#
_cell.length_a   1.000
_cell.length_b   1.000
_cell.length_c   1.000
_cell.angle_alpha   90.00
_cell.angle_beta   90.00
_cell.angle_gamma   90.00
#
_symmetry.space_group_name_H-M   'P 1'
#
loop_
_entity.id
_entity.type
_entity.pdbx_description
1 polymer ?
#
loop_
_entity_poly.entity_id
_entity_poly.type
_entity_poly.pdbx_seq_one_letter_code
_entity_poly.pdbx_strand_id
1 'polypeptide(L)'
;FILYSAQSAFLSTIVLSQVWHIWTVKTRINSIREHGLFGNRLMNAGVILELGIVIILLYTPALQNGLDTRHGEDLAIWLPSLLSLAYITIFNIVRKKIIRDNH
;
A
#
# COMPACT_ATOMS: atom_id res chain seq x y z
N PHE A 1 6.99 -22.04 12.71
CA PHE A 1 6.23 -22.06 11.44
C PHE A 1 5.17 -20.97 11.37
N ILE A 2 4.29 -20.84 12.38
CA ILE A 2 3.24 -19.79 12.43
C ILE A 2 3.84 -18.38 12.45
N LEU A 3 4.93 -18.15 13.22
CA LEU A 3 5.59 -16.84 13.34
C LEU A 3 6.09 -16.30 12.00
N TYR A 4 6.75 -17.13 11.20
CA TYR A 4 7.29 -16.76 9.89
C TYR A 4 6.21 -16.43 8.86
N SER A 5 5.09 -17.16 8.91
CA SER A 5 3.92 -16.85 8.09
C SER A 5 3.29 -15.52 8.51
N ALA A 6 3.16 -15.27 9.81
CA ALA A 6 2.62 -14.02 10.34
C ALA A 6 3.52 -12.81 10.02
N GLN A 7 4.85 -12.96 10.13
CA GLN A 7 5.81 -11.91 9.76
C GLN A 7 5.76 -11.60 8.27
N SER A 8 5.62 -12.61 7.42
CA SER A 8 5.43 -12.43 5.97
C SER A 8 4.14 -11.69 5.64
N ALA A 9 3.04 -12.09 6.29
CA ALA A 9 1.75 -11.46 6.11
C ALA A 9 1.75 -10.01 6.56
N PHE A 10 2.39 -9.73 7.70
CA PHE A 10 2.51 -8.39 8.24
C PHE A 10 3.39 -7.48 7.36
N LEU A 11 4.55 -7.97 6.93
CA LEU A 11 5.44 -7.24 6.02
C LEU A 11 4.75 -6.91 4.70
N SER A 12 4.11 -7.90 4.06
CA SER A 12 3.37 -7.71 2.81
C SER A 12 2.23 -6.69 2.97
N THR A 13 1.49 -6.77 4.07
CA THR A 13 0.40 -5.83 4.39
C THR A 13 0.92 -4.40 4.54
N ILE A 14 2.01 -4.19 5.28
CA ILE A 14 2.62 -2.86 5.44
C ILE A 14 3.05 -2.32 4.09
N VAL A 15 3.78 -3.11 3.32
CA VAL A 15 4.38 -2.68 2.06
C VAL A 15 3.29 -2.30 1.04
N LEU A 16 2.22 -3.08 0.93
CA LEU A 16 1.10 -2.77 0.04
C LEU A 16 0.30 -1.55 0.53
N SER A 17 0.12 -1.41 1.84
CA SER A 17 -0.52 -0.23 2.42
C SER A 17 0.23 1.06 2.06
N GLN A 18 1.56 1.03 2.03
CA GLN A 18 2.39 2.18 1.65
C GLN A 18 2.19 2.60 0.19
N VAL A 19 2.13 1.63 -0.73
CA VAL A 19 1.85 1.89 -2.15
C VAL A 19 0.52 2.64 -2.31
N TRP A 20 -0.49 2.31 -1.51
CA TRP A 20 -1.78 2.99 -1.55
C TRP A 20 -1.79 4.35 -0.85
N HIS A 21 -1.03 4.46 0.24
CA HIS A 21 -0.89 5.68 1.00
C HIS A 21 -0.32 6.82 0.15
N ILE A 22 0.60 6.54 -0.79
CA ILE A 22 1.22 7.57 -1.64
C ILE A 22 0.21 8.36 -2.48
N TRP A 23 -0.80 7.69 -3.04
CA TRP A 23 -1.88 8.35 -3.79
C TRP A 23 -2.76 9.22 -2.89
N THR A 24 -2.84 8.86 -1.62
CA THR A 24 -3.78 9.44 -0.67
C THR A 24 -3.23 10.70 0.00
N VAL A 25 -1.93 10.71 0.33
CA VAL A 25 -1.22 11.87 0.90
C VAL A 25 -1.06 13.01 -0.09
N LYS A 26 -0.98 12.69 -1.39
CA LYS A 26 -0.81 13.67 -2.47
C LYS A 26 -1.91 14.73 -2.51
N THR A 27 -3.15 14.32 -2.26
CA THR A 27 -4.32 15.19 -2.42
C THR A 27 -4.65 15.84 -1.08
N ARG A 28 -4.10 17.03 -0.82
CA ARG A 28 -4.36 17.77 0.44
C ARG A 28 -5.80 18.28 0.55
N ILE A 29 -6.46 18.60 -0.57
CA ILE A 29 -7.81 19.21 -0.59
C ILE A 29 -8.67 18.64 -1.74
N ASN A 30 -8.12 18.51 -2.97
CA ASN A 30 -8.89 17.98 -4.10
C ASN A 30 -9.20 16.48 -3.99
N SER A 31 -10.38 16.09 -4.46
CA SER A 31 -10.73 14.68 -4.60
C SER A 31 -9.87 14.01 -5.67
N ILE A 32 -9.48 12.75 -5.43
CA ILE A 32 -8.74 11.90 -6.39
C ILE A 32 -9.47 11.83 -7.75
N ARG A 33 -10.79 12.00 -7.75
CA ARG A 33 -11.66 11.94 -8.93
C ARG A 33 -11.58 13.19 -9.81
N GLU A 34 -11.22 14.35 -9.26
CA GLU A 34 -11.16 15.63 -9.98
C GLU A 34 -9.77 15.92 -10.55
N HIS A 35 -8.71 15.39 -9.93
CA HIS A 35 -7.33 15.77 -10.25
C HIS A 35 -6.64 14.86 -11.28
N GLY A 36 -7.28 13.76 -11.69
CA GLY A 36 -6.74 12.80 -12.66
C GLY A 36 -5.55 12.01 -12.11
N LEU A 37 -5.73 10.71 -11.89
CA LEU A 37 -4.69 9.83 -11.31
C LEU A 37 -3.39 9.76 -12.15
N PHE A 38 -3.48 9.94 -13.47
CA PHE A 38 -2.35 9.70 -14.40
C PHE A 38 -1.63 10.97 -14.88
N GLY A 39 -2.08 12.17 -14.47
CA GLY A 39 -1.48 13.42 -14.94
C GLY A 39 -0.07 13.69 -14.38
N ASN A 40 0.28 13.06 -13.25
CA ASN A 40 1.55 13.32 -12.56
C ASN A 40 2.54 12.16 -12.77
N ARG A 41 3.43 12.34 -13.76
CA ARG A 41 4.48 11.36 -14.12
C ARG A 41 5.43 11.04 -12.96
N LEU A 42 5.75 12.01 -12.10
CA LEU A 42 6.63 11.80 -10.95
C LEU A 42 5.99 10.88 -9.90
N MET A 43 4.67 10.98 -9.71
CA MET A 43 3.92 10.09 -8.81
C MET A 43 3.88 8.67 -9.34
N ASN A 44 3.60 8.51 -10.64
CA ASN A 44 3.58 7.18 -11.27
C ASN A 44 4.97 6.55 -11.23
N ALA A 45 6.05 7.34 -11.39
CA ALA A 45 7.42 6.86 -11.22
C ALA A 45 7.71 6.40 -9.79
N GLY A 46 7.23 7.14 -8.77
CA GLY A 46 7.34 6.73 -7.37
C GLY A 46 6.62 5.42 -7.07
N VAL A 47 5.41 5.24 -7.60
CA VAL A 47 4.63 3.98 -7.47
C VAL A 47 5.36 2.82 -8.15
N ILE A 48 5.92 3.03 -9.35
CA ILE A 48 6.68 1.99 -10.07
C ILE A 48 7.94 1.60 -9.27
N LEU A 49 8.62 2.58 -8.69
CA LEU A 49 9.79 2.35 -7.85
C LEU A 49 9.41 1.56 -6.59
N GLU A 50 8.33 1.95 -5.89
CA GLU A 50 7.85 1.22 -4.72
C GLU A 50 7.46 -0.21 -5.06
N LEU A 51 6.68 -0.43 -6.13
CA LEU A 51 6.36 -1.78 -6.63
C LEU A 51 7.62 -2.59 -6.94
N GLY A 52 8.65 -1.96 -7.51
CA GLY A 52 9.95 -2.59 -7.72
C GLY A 52 10.63 -3.02 -6.42
N ILE A 53 10.62 -2.16 -5.40
CA ILE A 53 11.15 -2.50 -4.07
C ILE A 53 10.36 -3.66 -3.44
N VAL A 54 9.03 -3.68 -3.58
CA VAL A 54 8.19 -4.80 -3.09
C VAL A 54 8.65 -6.10 -3.73
N ILE A 55 8.75 -6.14 -5.05
CA ILE A 55 9.17 -7.35 -5.78
C ILE A 55 10.56 -7.79 -5.33
N ILE A 56 11.50 -6.87 -5.18
CA ILE A 56 12.85 -7.19 -4.68
C ILE A 56 12.79 -7.77 -3.26
N LEU A 57 11.99 -7.19 -2.37
CA LEU A 57 11.84 -7.67 -0.99
C LEU A 57 11.22 -9.08 -0.92
N LEU A 58 10.19 -9.34 -1.72
CA LEU A 58 9.48 -10.63 -1.68
C LEU A 58 10.22 -11.73 -2.43
N TYR A 59 10.99 -11.43 -3.48
CA TYR A 59 11.63 -12.44 -4.34
C TYR A 59 13.14 -12.60 -4.13
N THR A 60 13.79 -11.75 -3.33
CA THR A 60 15.23 -11.91 -3.05
C THR A 60 15.45 -12.87 -1.88
N PRO A 61 16.02 -14.07 -2.10
CA PRO A 61 16.15 -15.09 -1.06
C PRO A 61 17.07 -14.68 0.10
N ALA A 62 18.06 -13.80 -0.16
CA ALA A 62 18.90 -13.23 0.91
C ALA A 62 18.08 -12.37 1.89
N LEU A 63 17.07 -11.64 1.40
CA LEU A 63 16.18 -10.86 2.25
C LEU A 63 15.07 -11.73 2.86
N GLN A 64 14.61 -12.78 2.18
CA GLN A 64 13.71 -13.76 2.79
C GLN A 64 14.33 -14.46 3.99
N ASN A 65 15.63 -14.81 3.93
CA ASN A 65 16.38 -15.39 5.04
C ASN A 65 16.67 -14.36 6.15
N GLY A 66 16.91 -13.08 5.80
CA GLY A 66 17.13 -12.01 6.77
C GLY A 66 15.85 -11.52 7.47
N LEU A 67 14.71 -11.61 6.78
CA LEU A 67 13.38 -11.22 7.28
C LEU A 67 12.57 -12.42 7.77
N ASP A 68 13.13 -13.63 7.65
CA ASP A 68 12.53 -14.90 8.06
C ASP A 68 11.11 -15.09 7.47
N THR A 69 10.94 -14.64 6.23
CA THR A 69 9.64 -14.62 5.54
C THR A 69 9.51 -15.81 4.60
N ARG A 70 8.52 -16.67 4.85
CA ARG A 70 8.16 -17.79 3.98
C ARG A 70 6.85 -17.44 3.29
N HIS A 71 6.94 -16.97 2.04
CA HIS A 71 5.76 -16.79 1.21
C HIS A 71 5.12 -18.16 0.97
N GLY A 72 4.07 -18.46 1.74
CA GLY A 72 3.12 -19.50 1.37
C GLY A 72 2.30 -19.00 0.19
N GLU A 73 2.01 -19.88 -0.75
CA GLU A 73 1.20 -19.65 -1.96
C GLU A 73 -0.28 -19.30 -1.66
N ASP A 74 -0.58 -18.87 -0.44
CA ASP A 74 -1.92 -18.63 0.04
C ASP A 74 -2.36 -17.21 -0.30
N LEU A 75 -3.37 -17.12 -1.18
CA LEU A 75 -4.02 -15.87 -1.54
C LEU A 75 -4.60 -15.13 -0.33
N ALA A 76 -4.83 -15.82 0.79
CA ALA A 76 -5.28 -15.21 2.05
C ALA A 76 -4.29 -14.16 2.60
N ILE A 77 -3.00 -14.23 2.26
CA ILE A 77 -2.00 -13.25 2.72
C ILE A 77 -2.26 -11.84 2.15
N TRP A 78 -2.99 -11.76 1.04
CA TRP A 78 -3.36 -10.50 0.39
C TRP A 78 -4.61 -9.86 1.01
N LEU A 79 -5.43 -10.64 1.72
CA LEU A 79 -6.68 -10.13 2.28
C LEU A 79 -6.48 -8.97 3.28
N PRO A 80 -5.52 -9.01 4.23
CA PRO A 80 -5.27 -7.90 5.13
C PRO A 80 -4.79 -6.64 4.41
N SER A 81 -4.03 -6.81 3.31
CA SER A 81 -3.59 -5.70 2.48
C SER A 81 -4.77 -5.00 1.79
N LEU A 82 -5.73 -5.76 1.26
CA LEU A 82 -6.94 -5.22 0.63
C LEU A 82 -7.86 -4.53 1.65
N LEU A 83 -7.95 -5.08 2.87
CA LEU A 83 -8.69 -4.43 3.96
C LEU A 83 -8.03 -3.11 4.37
N SER A 84 -6.70 -3.07 4.48
CA SER A 84 -5.96 -1.84 4.79
C SER A 84 -6.14 -0.77 3.70
N LEU A 85 -6.16 -1.18 2.43
CA LEU A 85 -6.46 -0.32 1.29
C LEU A 85 -7.85 0.31 1.42
N ALA A 86 -8.88 -0.52 1.62
CA ALA A 86 -10.25 -0.04 1.72
C ALA A 86 -10.41 0.94 2.90
N TYR A 87 -9.81 0.62 4.05
CA TYR A 87 -9.82 1.49 5.22
C TYR A 87 -9.17 2.85 4.94
N ILE A 88 -7.96 2.86 4.38
CA ILE A 88 -7.21 4.11 4.12
C ILE A 88 -7.92 4.98 3.10
N THR A 89 -8.49 4.41 2.04
CA THR A 89 -9.23 5.17 1.03
C THR A 89 -10.51 5.76 1.60
N ILE A 90 -11.32 4.96 2.30
CA ILE A 90 -12.58 5.44 2.91
C ILE A 90 -12.28 6.55 3.93
N PHE A 91 -11.34 6.33 4.84
CA PHE A 91 -10.96 7.33 5.85
C PHE A 91 -10.56 8.66 5.20
N ASN A 92 -9.77 8.63 4.14
CA ASN A 92 -9.30 9.84 3.49
C ASN A 92 -10.36 10.54 2.65
N ILE A 93 -11.29 9.81 2.03
CA ILE A 93 -12.45 10.41 1.36
C ILE A 93 -13.33 11.13 2.38
N VAL A 94 -13.64 10.47 3.51
CA VAL A 94 -14.47 11.04 4.58
C VAL A 94 -13.79 12.27 5.18
N ARG A 95 -12.50 12.18 5.53
CA ARG A 95 -11.74 13.31 6.07
C ARG A 95 -11.75 14.53 5.13
N LYS A 96 -11.52 14.32 3.84
CA LYS A 96 -11.51 15.41 2.85
C LYS A 96 -12.91 16.00 2.66
N LYS A 97 -13.96 15.18 2.72
CA LYS A 97 -15.35 15.66 2.66
C LYS A 97 -15.69 16.56 3.86
N ILE A 98 -15.34 16.15 5.07
CA ILE A 98 -15.56 16.94 6.30
C ILE A 98 -14.83 18.29 6.22
N ILE A 99 -13.59 18.32 5.72
CA ILE A 99 -12.83 19.58 5.58
C ILE A 99 -13.49 20.50 4.55
N ARG A 100 -14.05 19.95 3.46
CA ARG A 100 -14.73 20.74 2.43
C ARG A 100 -16.09 21.27 2.88
N ASP A 101 -16.81 20.52 3.69
CA ASP A 101 -18.13 20.94 4.21
C ASP A 101 -18.00 22.00 5.33
N ASN A 102 -16.85 22.07 6.01
CA ASN A 102 -16.55 23.05 7.07
C ASN A 102 -15.92 24.36 6.57
N HIS A 103 -15.80 24.57 5.25
CA HIS A 103 -15.14 25.72 4.64
C HIS A 103 -16.09 26.40 3.65
#